data_AF-A0A397BY33-F1
#
_entry.id   AF-A0A397BY33-F1
#
_cell.length_a   1.000
_cell.length_b   1.000
_cell.length_c   1.000
_cell.angle_alpha   90.00
_cell.angle_beta   90.00
_cell.angle_gamma   90.00
#
_symmetry.space_group_name_H-M   'P 1'
#
loop_
_entity.id
_entity.type
_entity.pdbx_description
1 polymer ?
#
loop_
_entity_poly.entity_id
_entity_poly.type
_entity_poly.pdbx_seq_one_letter_code
_entity_poly.pdbx_strand_id
1 'polypeptide(L)'
;AVFEQHGAVELTTPLLMPKRASCALHVNRCALVDAAGGTVMLPFDFTEPLARFLARNNVSQLKRFHFGRVFRKNVSGGHPREIFEADFDLVWDEKHTGRVMELEVLHVVRQSLESVGLLGTSYVRLSDARLSRGMLDLCDVPLATRRDVLKWLSQESNLPSVPTSRWKFVVRKMADVSISDASCDLLKHFFHLPPDPLAALASIESFLVLTMNQLGHHDFATSSDVFTSNKTKREQKRDAQLKKSIHDALLGLQNLRALFVDLKSAVALRLDLGLRQEAYTSGLMFQVVNNQNEIMAEGGRYDALVVKYRLPAARIQLPTVRAVGVRFSVDRMVSCLARPQVESPLILVCSDPAMLHSRLEVATLLWQSGLTAEFWHPDTKDLEEYCTMIGAHWMVLVKKHLLTEKRAVKVRSIKHYDGDVTVPITSLAYFFSEHHPSSSSGLHRPRSGSMATSLSCAGGASSGGGGGGGGSADMKNGGFDKDAPTVKLNVKVVDPKQNQKDKHRQKQDVGHVERQVSKWLSSFLLPNASHEPTKVLSVDVPFAVLRDFGSRFMEDRGTAVDVVGNPRFKKVLKLVVDEIAELEGADYWRGKREKYVLLHSSCDDRYDMLSITELSSKNHHHNRR
;
A
#
# COMPACT_ATOMS: atom_id res chain seq x y z
N ALA A 1 22.06 1.34 6.17
CA ALA A 1 22.83 0.61 7.21
C ALA A 1 22.11 -0.67 7.63
N VAL A 2 21.14 -0.65 8.57
CA VAL A 2 20.46 -1.87 9.05
C VAL A 2 19.88 -2.69 7.89
N PHE A 3 19.11 -2.08 6.97
CA PHE A 3 18.51 -2.81 5.85
C PHE A 3 19.54 -3.46 4.92
N GLU A 4 20.65 -2.77 4.63
CA GLU A 4 21.74 -3.30 3.80
C GLU A 4 22.53 -4.42 4.52
N GLN A 5 22.67 -4.36 5.84
CA GLN A 5 23.29 -5.44 6.63
C GLN A 5 22.50 -6.74 6.56
N HIS A 6 21.17 -6.67 6.38
CA HIS A 6 20.33 -7.83 6.11
C HIS A 6 20.39 -8.26 4.64
N GLY A 7 21.18 -7.61 3.79
CA GLY A 7 21.32 -7.92 2.36
C GLY A 7 20.16 -7.42 1.50
N ALA A 8 19.37 -6.47 1.99
CA ALA A 8 18.32 -5.85 1.19
C ALA A 8 18.88 -4.81 0.22
N VAL A 9 18.27 -4.75 -0.97
CA VAL A 9 18.60 -3.75 -1.99
C VAL A 9 17.51 -2.68 -2.07
N GLU A 10 17.89 -1.45 -2.41
CA GLU A 10 16.91 -0.41 -2.64
C GLU A 10 16.14 -0.69 -3.93
N LEU A 11 14.81 -0.75 -3.85
CA LEU A 11 13.95 -0.93 -5.01
C LEU A 11 12.72 -0.04 -4.92
N THR A 12 12.63 0.87 -5.87
CA THR A 12 11.48 1.76 -6.07
C THR A 12 10.54 1.18 -7.11
N THR A 13 9.24 1.22 -6.81
CA THR A 13 8.18 0.89 -7.77
C THR A 13 7.65 2.16 -8.43
N PRO A 14 7.00 2.07 -9.62
CA PRO A 14 6.44 3.25 -10.26
C PRO A 14 5.52 4.03 -9.33
N LEU A 15 5.68 5.36 -9.30
CA LEU A 15 4.92 6.26 -8.43
C LEU A 15 3.42 6.10 -8.63
N LEU A 16 2.95 6.14 -9.88
CA LEU A 16 1.53 6.08 -10.19
C LEU A 16 1.08 4.64 -10.43
N MET A 17 -0.05 4.27 -9.83
CA MET A 17 -0.72 3.01 -10.13
C MET A 17 -2.14 3.21 -10.67
N PRO A 18 -2.59 2.42 -11.66
CA PRO A 18 -3.99 2.40 -12.07
C PRO A 18 -4.94 2.06 -10.93
N LYS A 19 -6.04 2.83 -10.81
CA LYS A 19 -7.08 2.59 -9.80
C LYS A 19 -7.82 1.28 -10.09
N ARG A 20 -7.92 0.41 -9.09
CA ARG A 20 -8.81 -0.76 -9.16
C ARG A 20 -10.26 -0.38 -8.86
N ALA A 21 -11.19 -0.91 -9.65
CA ALA A 21 -12.63 -0.75 -9.45
C ALA A 21 -13.12 -1.27 -8.07
N SER A 22 -12.45 -2.28 -7.50
CA SER A 22 -12.89 -2.96 -6.26
C SER A 22 -12.00 -2.74 -5.03
N CYS A 23 -11.02 -1.82 -5.08
CA CYS A 23 -10.06 -1.67 -3.99
C CYS A 23 -10.59 -0.67 -2.95
N ALA A 24 -11.12 -1.20 -1.84
CA ALA A 24 -11.59 -0.48 -0.66
C ALA A 24 -10.51 -0.31 0.45
N LEU A 25 -9.26 -0.73 0.20
CA LEU A 25 -8.19 -0.76 1.21
C LEU A 25 -7.89 0.61 1.83
N HIS A 26 -8.09 1.68 1.06
CA HIS A 26 -7.65 3.01 1.44
C HIS A 26 -8.72 4.05 1.14
N VAL A 27 -9.52 4.40 2.14
CA VAL A 27 -10.59 5.41 2.02
C VAL A 27 -10.03 6.80 1.70
N ASN A 28 -8.83 7.12 2.21
CA ASN A 28 -8.18 8.43 2.07
C ASN A 28 -7.08 8.47 0.99
N ARG A 29 -7.22 7.65 -0.07
CA ARG A 29 -6.24 7.60 -1.17
C ARG A 29 -6.40 8.77 -2.16
N CYS A 30 -5.29 9.23 -2.74
CA CYS A 30 -5.30 10.30 -3.74
C CYS A 30 -5.46 9.74 -5.15
N ALA A 31 -6.65 9.92 -5.73
CA ALA A 31 -6.97 9.55 -7.10
C ALA A 31 -6.83 10.77 -8.02
N LEU A 32 -6.19 10.57 -9.17
CA LEU A 32 -5.98 11.56 -10.21
C LEU A 32 -6.53 11.01 -11.54
N VAL A 33 -6.96 11.89 -12.43
CA VAL A 33 -7.40 11.53 -13.77
C VAL A 33 -6.29 11.93 -14.75
N ASP A 34 -5.85 11.00 -15.57
CA ASP A 34 -4.89 11.26 -16.64
C ASP A 34 -5.56 11.98 -17.83
N ALA A 35 -4.77 12.44 -18.79
CA ALA A 35 -5.27 13.17 -19.96
C ALA A 35 -6.22 12.33 -20.85
N ALA A 36 -6.19 11.00 -20.72
CA ALA A 36 -7.07 10.09 -21.45
C ALA A 36 -8.35 9.72 -20.67
N GLY A 37 -8.59 10.35 -19.50
CA GLY A 37 -9.72 10.04 -18.63
C GLY A 37 -9.51 8.80 -17.74
N GLY A 38 -8.34 8.17 -17.79
CA GLY A 38 -7.98 7.04 -16.94
C GLY A 38 -7.72 7.48 -15.50
N THR A 39 -8.16 6.70 -14.51
CA THR A 39 -7.87 7.03 -13.11
C THR A 39 -6.58 6.35 -12.63
N VAL A 40 -5.62 7.15 -12.20
CA VAL A 40 -4.39 6.73 -11.54
C VAL A 40 -4.39 7.16 -10.08
N MET A 41 -3.54 6.54 -9.27
CA MET A 41 -3.47 6.71 -7.83
C MET A 41 -2.03 7.00 -7.43
N LEU A 42 -1.85 7.96 -6.53
CA LEU A 42 -0.63 8.09 -5.75
C LEU A 42 -0.57 6.98 -4.68
N PRO A 43 0.63 6.54 -4.28
CA PRO A 43 0.78 5.41 -3.37
C PRO A 43 0.27 5.80 -1.97
N PHE A 44 -0.63 5.01 -1.42
CA PHE A 44 -1.04 5.14 -0.02
C PHE A 44 0.01 4.50 0.90
N ASP A 45 0.63 3.42 0.46
CA ASP A 45 1.79 2.78 1.08
C ASP A 45 2.69 2.24 -0.05
N PHE A 46 3.86 1.69 0.27
CA PHE A 46 4.68 0.98 -0.73
C PHE A 46 4.36 -0.51 -0.83
N THR A 47 3.56 -1.07 0.08
CA THR A 47 3.17 -2.49 0.09
C THR A 47 2.25 -2.85 -1.08
N GLU A 48 1.21 -2.06 -1.36
CA GLU A 48 0.30 -2.30 -2.49
C GLU A 48 1.00 -2.16 -3.88
N PRO A 49 1.79 -1.10 -4.14
CA PRO A 49 2.62 -0.99 -5.34
C PRO A 49 3.58 -2.16 -5.51
N LEU A 50 4.25 -2.59 -4.43
CA LEU A 50 5.14 -3.74 -4.47
C LEU A 50 4.39 -5.02 -4.79
N ALA A 51 3.27 -5.32 -4.11
CA ALA A 51 2.49 -6.52 -4.38
C ALA A 51 2.04 -6.61 -5.85
N ARG A 52 1.68 -5.47 -6.46
CA ARG A 52 1.40 -5.37 -7.89
C ARG A 52 2.63 -5.64 -8.74
N PHE A 53 3.77 -5.04 -8.41
CA PHE A 53 5.04 -5.24 -9.12
C PHE A 53 5.46 -6.71 -9.11
N LEU A 54 5.43 -7.36 -7.94
CA LEU A 54 5.76 -8.78 -7.78
C LEU A 54 4.87 -9.67 -8.65
N ALA A 55 3.55 -9.43 -8.59
CA ALA A 55 2.59 -10.24 -9.32
C ALA A 55 2.65 -10.07 -10.84
N ARG A 56 3.07 -8.90 -11.34
CA ARG A 56 3.10 -8.60 -12.79
C ARG A 56 4.42 -8.95 -13.45
N ASN A 57 5.51 -8.89 -12.70
CA ASN A 57 6.85 -9.20 -13.21
C ASN A 57 7.29 -10.62 -12.84
N ASN A 58 6.41 -11.42 -12.22
CA ASN A 58 6.69 -12.79 -11.77
C ASN A 58 7.92 -12.88 -10.85
N VAL A 59 8.12 -11.88 -10.01
CA VAL A 59 9.21 -11.87 -9.03
C VAL A 59 8.80 -12.75 -7.86
N SER A 60 9.54 -13.84 -7.65
CA SER A 60 9.25 -14.82 -6.59
C SER A 60 10.21 -14.77 -5.40
N GLN A 61 11.37 -14.13 -5.57
CA GLN A 61 12.36 -13.93 -4.51
C GLN A 61 12.87 -12.50 -4.58
N LEU A 62 12.79 -11.78 -3.47
CA LEU A 62 13.23 -10.40 -3.37
C LEU A 62 13.43 -10.03 -1.89
N LYS A 63 14.56 -9.40 -1.57
CA LYS A 63 14.77 -8.72 -0.30
C LYS A 63 15.06 -7.26 -0.60
N ARG A 64 14.13 -6.37 -0.26
CA ARG A 64 14.20 -4.96 -0.67
C ARG A 64 13.92 -4.00 0.46
N PHE A 65 14.41 -2.78 0.31
CA PHE A 65 13.96 -1.64 1.09
C PHE A 65 13.59 -0.46 0.18
N HIS A 66 12.85 0.51 0.72
CA HIS A 66 12.53 1.74 0.00
C HIS A 66 12.27 2.88 0.99
N PHE A 67 12.95 4.01 0.81
CA PHE A 67 12.64 5.26 1.50
C PHE A 67 11.92 6.19 0.53
N GLY A 68 10.79 6.76 0.95
CA GLY A 68 10.06 7.66 0.06
C GLY A 68 8.85 8.30 0.70
N ARG A 69 8.13 9.09 -0.10
CA ARG A 69 6.88 9.72 0.33
C ARG A 69 5.67 8.93 -0.13
N VAL A 70 4.67 8.83 0.74
CA VAL A 70 3.33 8.34 0.44
C VAL A 70 2.31 9.43 0.64
N PHE A 71 1.14 9.25 0.04
CA PHE A 71 0.18 10.34 -0.13
C PHE A 71 -1.17 10.01 0.49
N ARG A 72 -1.76 11.01 1.13
CA ARG A 72 -3.11 10.95 1.72
C ARG A 72 -3.93 12.12 1.20
N LYS A 73 -5.23 11.89 0.99
CA LYS A 73 -6.16 12.96 0.63
C LYS A 73 -6.15 14.02 1.75
N ASN A 74 -6.01 15.28 1.37
CA ASN A 74 -6.20 16.38 2.29
C ASN A 74 -7.70 16.56 2.58
N VAL A 75 -8.05 16.80 3.85
CA VAL A 75 -9.45 16.92 4.30
C VAL A 75 -10.13 18.10 3.59
N SER A 76 -9.39 19.20 3.38
CA SER A 76 -9.86 20.38 2.65
C SER A 76 -9.84 20.24 1.12
N GLY A 77 -9.41 19.10 0.58
CA GLY A 77 -9.12 18.94 -0.86
C GLY A 77 -7.79 19.59 -1.27
N GLY A 78 -7.48 19.56 -2.57
CA GLY A 78 -6.25 20.15 -3.12
C GLY A 78 -5.00 19.30 -2.92
N HIS A 79 -3.87 19.94 -2.59
CA HIS A 79 -2.56 19.30 -2.49
C HIS A 79 -2.59 18.13 -1.49
N PRO A 80 -2.18 16.91 -1.90
CA PRO A 80 -2.11 15.76 -1.02
C PRO A 80 -1.22 16.00 0.20
N ARG A 81 -1.55 15.36 1.31
CA ARG A 81 -0.61 15.28 2.43
C ARG A 81 0.46 14.25 2.11
N GLU A 82 1.70 14.63 2.28
CA GLU A 82 2.87 13.75 2.11
C GLU A 82 3.34 13.25 3.47
N ILE A 83 3.73 11.97 3.53
CA ILE A 83 4.25 11.31 4.74
C ILE A 83 5.49 10.54 4.33
N PHE A 84 6.59 10.69 5.08
CA PHE A 84 7.82 9.97 4.80
C PHE A 84 7.82 8.60 5.48
N GLU A 85 7.96 7.56 4.66
CA GLU A 85 7.92 6.16 5.07
C GLU A 85 9.19 5.43 4.61
N ALA A 86 9.57 4.41 5.37
CA ALA A 86 10.62 3.49 5.01
C ALA A 86 10.10 2.05 5.09
N ASP A 87 10.14 1.32 3.99
CA ASP A 87 9.68 -0.07 3.91
C ASP A 87 10.86 -1.02 3.82
N PHE A 88 10.71 -2.21 4.42
CA PHE A 88 11.60 -3.35 4.26
C PHE A 88 10.73 -4.59 4.01
N ASP A 89 11.00 -5.32 2.92
CA ASP A 89 10.22 -6.48 2.51
C ASP A 89 11.07 -7.69 2.15
N LEU A 90 10.54 -8.86 2.50
CA LEU A 90 11.05 -10.17 2.19
C LEU A 90 9.99 -10.92 1.37
N VAL A 91 10.38 -11.39 0.19
CA VAL A 91 9.55 -12.12 -0.75
C VAL A 91 10.22 -13.45 -1.06
N TRP A 92 9.45 -14.53 -1.01
CA TRP A 92 9.94 -15.88 -1.24
C TRP A 92 8.83 -16.80 -1.77
N ASP A 93 9.20 -17.92 -2.37
CA ASP A 93 8.28 -18.92 -2.92
C ASP A 93 8.32 -20.29 -2.21
N GLU A 94 9.31 -20.50 -1.35
CA GLU A 94 9.44 -21.72 -0.57
C GLU A 94 8.43 -21.79 0.60
N LYS A 95 7.79 -22.95 0.79
CA LYS A 95 6.73 -23.09 1.80
C LYS A 95 7.27 -23.10 3.24
N HIS A 96 8.45 -23.65 3.46
CA HIS A 96 8.96 -24.00 4.80
C HIS A 96 9.81 -22.89 5.44
N THR A 97 10.18 -21.85 4.70
CA THR A 97 11.04 -20.76 5.19
C THR A 97 10.27 -19.60 5.83
N GLY A 98 8.94 -19.67 5.87
CA GLY A 98 8.11 -18.53 6.29
C GLY A 98 8.38 -18.04 7.73
N ARG A 99 8.71 -18.94 8.67
CA ARG A 99 9.06 -18.55 10.04
C ARG A 99 10.38 -17.79 10.10
N VAL A 100 11.38 -18.20 9.31
CA VAL A 100 12.68 -17.55 9.24
C VAL A 100 12.52 -16.12 8.73
N MET A 101 11.71 -15.93 7.68
CA MET A 101 11.40 -14.61 7.12
C MET A 101 10.66 -13.72 8.13
N GLU A 102 9.70 -14.27 8.87
CA GLU A 102 8.98 -13.56 9.93
C GLU A 102 9.89 -13.14 11.09
N LEU A 103 10.82 -14.00 11.51
CA LEU A 103 11.82 -13.67 12.54
C LEU A 103 12.81 -12.61 12.05
N GLU A 104 13.26 -12.71 10.80
CA GLU A 104 14.19 -11.76 10.20
C GLU A 104 13.58 -10.35 10.14
N VAL A 105 12.32 -10.23 9.69
CA VAL A 105 11.64 -8.92 9.64
C VAL A 105 11.50 -8.30 11.04
N LEU A 106 11.21 -9.10 12.07
CA LEU A 106 11.12 -8.63 13.45
C LEU A 106 12.51 -8.28 14.02
N HIS A 107 13.56 -8.98 13.58
CA HIS A 107 14.93 -8.63 13.93
C HIS A 107 15.36 -7.29 13.31
N VAL A 108 14.97 -7.03 12.05
CA VAL A 108 15.15 -5.72 11.41
C VAL A 108 14.44 -4.64 12.22
N VAL A 109 13.20 -4.87 12.66
CA VAL A 109 12.49 -3.93 13.54
C VAL A 109 13.27 -3.64 14.81
N ARG A 110 13.73 -4.68 15.52
CA ARG A 110 14.53 -4.53 16.75
C ARG A 110 15.78 -3.69 16.50
N GLN A 111 16.58 -4.04 15.50
CA GLN A 111 17.83 -3.35 15.16
C GLN A 111 17.59 -1.91 14.70
N SER A 112 16.53 -1.67 13.91
CA SER A 112 16.16 -0.31 13.50
C SER A 112 15.84 0.55 14.72
N LEU A 113 15.01 0.06 15.65
CA LEU A 113 14.67 0.79 16.88
C LEU A 113 15.89 1.01 17.80
N GLU A 114 16.77 0.01 17.90
CA GLU A 114 18.03 0.10 18.66
C GLU A 114 18.96 1.17 18.06
N SER A 115 19.13 1.16 16.74
CA SER A 115 20.01 2.09 16.02
C SER A 115 19.61 3.56 16.16
N VAL A 116 18.32 3.83 16.41
CA VAL A 116 17.81 5.17 16.64
C VAL A 116 17.53 5.47 18.13
N GLY A 117 17.83 4.55 19.06
CA GLY A 117 17.60 4.77 20.49
C GLY A 117 16.14 4.74 20.94
N LEU A 118 15.24 4.15 20.14
CA LEU A 118 13.80 4.04 20.47
C LEU A 118 13.42 2.67 21.07
N LEU A 119 14.34 1.68 21.11
CA LEU A 119 14.02 0.33 21.60
C LEU A 119 13.48 0.32 23.04
N GLY A 120 14.03 1.14 23.94
CA GLY A 120 13.60 1.21 25.35
C GLY A 120 12.30 1.98 25.61
N THR A 121 11.79 2.72 24.63
CA THR A 121 10.57 3.55 24.73
C THR A 121 9.42 3.01 23.88
N SER A 122 9.58 1.78 23.38
CA SER A 122 8.70 1.14 22.41
C SER A 122 8.41 -0.30 22.79
N TYR A 123 7.29 -0.81 22.31
CA TYR A 123 6.96 -2.23 22.38
C TYR A 123 6.30 -2.69 21.07
N VAL A 124 6.37 -3.99 20.81
CA VAL A 124 5.81 -4.61 19.59
C VAL A 124 4.56 -5.39 19.96
N ARG A 125 3.43 -5.01 19.35
CA ARG A 125 2.19 -5.77 19.39
C ARG A 125 2.25 -6.83 18.31
N LEU A 126 1.96 -8.08 18.65
CA LEU A 126 1.91 -9.22 17.73
C LEU A 126 0.51 -9.81 17.65
N SER A 127 0.17 -10.30 16.47
CA SER A 127 -1.07 -11.02 16.18
C SER A 127 -0.90 -11.90 14.94
N ASP A 128 -1.90 -12.73 14.63
CA ASP A 128 -1.93 -13.54 13.42
C ASP A 128 -3.32 -13.48 12.81
N ALA A 129 -3.39 -13.15 11.52
CA ALA A 129 -4.65 -12.97 10.80
C ALA A 129 -5.51 -14.24 10.77
N ARG A 130 -4.90 -15.43 10.84
CA ARG A 130 -5.61 -16.71 10.92
C ARG A 130 -6.24 -16.89 12.29
N LEU A 131 -5.53 -16.52 13.36
CA LEU A 131 -6.05 -16.57 14.73
C LEU A 131 -7.25 -15.64 14.90
N SER A 132 -7.13 -14.37 14.51
CA SER A 132 -8.23 -13.42 14.59
C SER A 132 -9.42 -13.86 13.73
N ARG A 133 -9.17 -14.43 12.55
CA ARG A 133 -10.24 -14.95 11.67
C ARG A 133 -10.95 -16.15 12.27
N GLY A 134 -10.23 -17.13 12.82
CA GLY A 134 -10.82 -18.31 13.44
C GLY A 134 -11.61 -17.98 14.70
N MET A 135 -11.13 -17.04 15.51
CA MET A 135 -11.89 -16.48 16.64
C MET A 135 -13.23 -15.89 16.18
N LEU A 136 -13.21 -15.04 15.15
CA LEU A 136 -14.43 -14.39 14.63
C LEU A 136 -15.37 -15.37 13.94
N ASP A 137 -14.84 -16.39 13.25
CA ASP A 137 -15.64 -17.47 12.64
C ASP A 137 -16.32 -18.32 13.73
N LEU A 138 -15.60 -18.64 14.82
CA LEU A 138 -16.12 -19.41 15.95
C LEU A 138 -17.23 -18.66 16.68
N CYS A 139 -17.06 -17.36 16.90
CA CYS A 139 -18.07 -16.52 17.54
C CYS A 139 -19.21 -16.09 16.60
N ASP A 140 -19.26 -16.62 15.36
CA ASP A 140 -20.26 -16.31 14.34
C ASP A 140 -20.40 -14.80 14.03
N VAL A 141 -19.26 -14.09 13.97
CA VAL A 141 -19.25 -12.65 13.68
C VAL A 141 -19.36 -12.41 12.17
N PRO A 142 -20.39 -11.67 11.70
CA PRO A 142 -20.58 -11.37 10.28
C PRO A 142 -19.40 -10.60 9.67
N LEU A 143 -19.01 -10.94 8.43
CA LEU A 143 -17.86 -10.33 7.74
C LEU A 143 -17.89 -8.79 7.70
N ALA A 144 -19.07 -8.19 7.56
CA ALA A 144 -19.25 -6.75 7.49
C ALA A 144 -18.87 -6.03 8.80
N THR A 145 -19.01 -6.70 9.94
CA THR A 145 -18.91 -6.12 11.29
C THR A 145 -17.59 -6.48 11.98
N ARG A 146 -16.86 -7.48 11.44
CA ARG A 146 -15.56 -7.95 11.97
C ARG A 146 -14.56 -6.84 12.22
N ARG A 147 -14.50 -5.84 11.34
CA ARG A 147 -13.56 -4.72 11.47
C ARG A 147 -13.81 -3.93 12.75
N ASP A 148 -15.07 -3.65 13.05
CA ASP A 148 -15.45 -2.87 14.22
C ASP A 148 -15.36 -3.70 15.50
N VAL A 149 -15.72 -4.98 15.43
CA VAL A 149 -15.54 -5.95 16.53
C VAL A 149 -14.08 -6.06 16.94
N LEU A 150 -13.14 -6.27 16.01
CA LEU A 150 -11.70 -6.33 16.32
C LEU A 150 -11.20 -5.03 16.96
N LYS A 151 -11.68 -3.88 16.48
CA LYS A 151 -11.33 -2.57 17.06
C LYS A 151 -11.74 -2.46 18.52
N TRP A 152 -12.90 -3.00 18.90
CA TRP A 152 -13.38 -2.97 20.28
C TRP A 152 -12.70 -4.02 21.18
N LEU A 153 -12.29 -5.14 20.60
CA LEU A 153 -11.55 -6.20 21.29
C LEU A 153 -10.08 -5.86 21.53
N SER A 154 -9.46 -4.99 20.71
CA SER A 154 -8.05 -4.61 20.88
C SER A 154 -7.80 -4.05 22.27
N GLN A 155 -6.91 -4.70 23.03
CA GLN A 155 -6.67 -4.39 24.45
C GLN A 155 -6.13 -2.96 24.68
N GLU A 156 -5.61 -2.31 23.64
CA GLU A 156 -4.96 -0.98 23.67
C GLU A 156 -5.84 0.15 23.11
N SER A 157 -7.14 -0.08 22.90
CA SER A 157 -8.08 1.00 22.53
C SER A 157 -8.07 2.09 23.60
N ASN A 158 -7.96 3.38 23.20
CA ASN A 158 -8.01 4.60 24.04
C ASN A 158 -9.36 4.80 24.78
N LEU A 159 -9.92 3.76 25.38
CA LEU A 159 -11.13 3.80 26.19
C LEU A 159 -10.76 3.87 27.68
N PRO A 160 -11.50 4.65 28.49
CA PRO A 160 -11.17 4.88 29.89
C PRO A 160 -11.03 3.57 30.68
N SER A 161 -9.97 3.50 31.50
CA SER A 161 -9.51 2.31 32.22
C SER A 161 -10.39 2.00 33.44
N VAL A 162 -11.45 1.23 33.25
CA VAL A 162 -12.01 0.40 34.34
C VAL A 162 -12.37 -0.99 33.76
N PRO A 163 -11.76 -2.09 34.25
CA PRO A 163 -11.88 -3.43 33.63
C PRO A 163 -13.31 -3.97 33.51
N THR A 164 -14.22 -3.60 34.43
CA THR A 164 -15.60 -4.10 34.49
C THR A 164 -16.61 -3.24 33.71
N SER A 165 -16.32 -1.97 33.40
CA SER A 165 -17.19 -1.11 32.59
C SER A 165 -16.85 -1.15 31.09
N ARG A 166 -15.60 -1.46 30.74
CA ARG A 166 -15.15 -1.54 29.34
C ARG A 166 -15.88 -2.65 28.57
N TRP A 167 -16.00 -3.86 29.13
CA TRP A 167 -16.75 -4.93 28.49
C TRP A 167 -18.23 -4.55 28.28
N LYS A 168 -18.87 -3.90 29.26
CA LYS A 168 -20.26 -3.41 29.11
C LYS A 168 -20.40 -2.42 27.96
N PHE A 169 -19.43 -1.52 27.78
CA PHE A 169 -19.40 -0.62 26.63
C PHE A 169 -19.24 -1.39 25.30
N VAL A 170 -18.33 -2.36 25.27
CA VAL A 170 -18.07 -3.19 24.08
C VAL A 170 -19.32 -3.99 23.69
N VAL A 171 -19.99 -4.64 24.65
CA VAL A 171 -21.26 -5.36 24.42
C VAL A 171 -22.34 -4.42 23.88
N ARG A 172 -22.46 -3.21 24.43
CA ARG A 172 -23.42 -2.22 23.91
C ARG A 172 -23.13 -1.85 22.45
N LYS A 173 -21.85 -1.68 22.09
CA LYS A 173 -21.44 -1.42 20.70
C LYS A 173 -21.64 -2.62 19.77
N MET A 174 -21.45 -3.83 20.27
CA MET A 174 -21.74 -5.06 19.54
C MET A 174 -23.25 -5.21 19.28
N ALA A 175 -24.09 -4.86 20.25
CA ALA A 175 -25.54 -4.83 20.10
C ALA A 175 -26.00 -3.79 19.06
N ASP A 176 -25.38 -2.59 19.02
CA ASP A 176 -25.65 -1.55 18.00
C ASP A 176 -25.44 -2.08 16.56
N VAL A 177 -24.59 -3.10 16.38
CA VAL A 177 -24.21 -3.70 15.10
C VAL A 177 -24.82 -5.10 14.90
N SER A 178 -25.83 -5.45 15.71
CA SER A 178 -26.60 -6.70 15.61
C SER A 178 -25.78 -7.98 15.80
N ILE A 179 -24.77 -7.95 16.67
CA ILE A 179 -24.09 -9.16 17.15
C ILE A 179 -24.97 -9.82 18.21
N SER A 180 -25.12 -11.15 18.14
CA SER A 180 -25.95 -11.91 19.10
C SER A 180 -25.33 -11.95 20.50
N ASP A 181 -26.17 -12.08 21.54
CA ASP A 181 -25.69 -12.22 22.92
C ASP A 181 -24.82 -13.48 23.09
N ALA A 182 -25.18 -14.59 22.43
CA ALA A 182 -24.38 -15.80 22.42
C ALA A 182 -22.97 -15.57 21.80
N SER A 183 -22.89 -14.82 20.71
CA SER A 183 -21.61 -14.40 20.10
C SER A 183 -20.81 -13.52 21.06
N CYS A 184 -21.46 -12.59 21.77
CA CYS A 184 -20.82 -11.75 22.78
C CYS A 184 -20.23 -12.58 23.92
N ASP A 185 -20.98 -13.57 24.43
CA ASP A 185 -20.51 -14.46 25.50
C ASP A 185 -19.27 -15.27 25.07
N LEU A 186 -19.23 -15.74 23.83
CA LEU A 186 -18.03 -16.40 23.29
C LEU A 186 -16.85 -15.42 23.14
N LEU A 187 -17.11 -14.21 22.64
CA LEU A 187 -16.09 -13.16 22.50
C LEU A 187 -15.51 -12.70 23.85
N LYS A 188 -16.29 -12.82 24.93
CA LYS A 188 -15.87 -12.48 26.29
C LYS A 188 -14.62 -13.25 26.73
N HIS A 189 -14.49 -14.52 26.32
CA HIS A 189 -13.31 -15.33 26.61
C HIS A 189 -12.03 -14.74 26.00
N PHE A 190 -12.12 -14.18 24.80
CA PHE A 190 -10.99 -13.54 24.11
C PHE A 190 -10.71 -12.12 24.59
N PHE A 191 -11.67 -11.49 25.28
CA PHE A 191 -11.50 -10.18 25.89
C PHE A 191 -10.79 -10.27 27.25
N HIS A 192 -11.17 -11.23 28.09
CA HIS A 192 -10.59 -11.45 29.43
C HIS A 192 -9.45 -12.48 29.40
N LEU A 193 -8.41 -12.18 28.64
CA LEU A 193 -7.22 -13.01 28.58
C LEU A 193 -6.23 -12.70 29.72
N PRO A 194 -5.44 -13.68 30.17
CA PRO A 194 -4.29 -13.45 31.03
C PRO A 194 -3.36 -12.35 30.48
N PRO A 195 -2.69 -11.57 31.34
CA PRO A 195 -1.77 -10.51 30.90
C PRO A 195 -0.49 -11.07 30.28
N ASP A 196 -0.07 -12.27 30.67
CA ASP A 196 1.08 -12.95 30.05
C ASP A 196 0.69 -13.50 28.67
N PRO A 197 1.42 -13.15 27.59
CA PRO A 197 1.08 -13.58 26.24
C PRO A 197 1.06 -15.10 26.04
N LEU A 198 1.97 -15.84 26.69
CA LEU A 198 2.04 -17.29 26.53
C LEU A 198 0.89 -17.98 27.25
N ALA A 199 0.51 -17.49 28.44
CA ALA A 199 -0.68 -17.95 29.15
C ALA A 199 -1.96 -17.61 28.38
N ALA A 200 -2.03 -16.43 27.76
CA ALA A 200 -3.15 -16.05 26.90
C ALA A 200 -3.29 -16.99 25.69
N LEU A 201 -2.19 -17.28 24.99
CA LEU A 201 -2.18 -18.22 23.87
C LEU A 201 -2.58 -19.64 24.32
N ALA A 202 -2.12 -20.11 25.48
CA ALA A 202 -2.51 -21.42 26.00
C ALA A 202 -4.01 -21.49 26.35
N SER A 203 -4.58 -20.41 26.89
CA SER A 203 -6.02 -20.30 27.15
C SER A 203 -6.83 -20.36 25.85
N ILE A 204 -6.40 -19.63 24.82
CA ILE A 204 -7.05 -19.64 23.50
C ILE A 204 -6.93 -21.02 22.84
N GLU A 205 -5.76 -21.65 22.90
CA GLU A 205 -5.51 -22.99 22.36
C GLU A 205 -6.47 -24.02 22.99
N SER A 206 -6.60 -23.99 24.32
CA SER A 206 -7.50 -24.87 25.05
C SER A 206 -8.95 -24.68 24.59
N PHE A 207 -9.40 -23.43 24.44
CA PHE A 207 -10.74 -23.12 23.97
C PHE A 207 -10.99 -23.60 22.53
N LEU A 208 -10.05 -23.34 21.61
CA LEU A 208 -10.15 -23.77 20.22
C LEU A 208 -10.18 -25.30 20.08
N VAL A 209 -9.34 -26.01 20.84
CA VAL A 209 -9.29 -27.49 20.83
C VAL A 209 -10.59 -28.09 21.40
N LEU A 210 -11.13 -27.53 22.49
CA LEU A 210 -12.41 -27.97 23.05
C LEU A 210 -13.54 -27.82 22.02
N THR A 211 -13.63 -26.67 21.34
CA THR A 211 -14.64 -26.48 20.28
C THR A 211 -14.42 -27.43 19.10
N MET A 212 -13.16 -27.67 18.70
CA MET A 212 -12.83 -28.61 17.62
C MET A 212 -13.29 -30.04 17.95
N ASN A 213 -13.09 -30.48 19.20
CA ASN A 213 -13.52 -31.79 19.67
C ASN A 213 -15.04 -31.92 19.72
N GLN A 214 -15.75 -30.89 20.20
CA GLN A 214 -17.23 -30.87 20.20
C GLN A 214 -17.82 -30.98 18.79
N LEU A 215 -17.18 -30.34 17.80
CA LEU A 215 -17.56 -30.47 16.39
C LEU A 215 -17.24 -31.86 15.81
N GLY A 216 -16.32 -32.62 16.41
CA GLY A 216 -15.96 -33.99 16.02
C GLY A 216 -16.88 -35.07 16.60
N HIS A 217 -17.32 -34.93 17.85
CA HIS A 217 -18.16 -35.92 18.51
C HIS A 217 -19.57 -36.06 17.92
N HIS A 218 -20.09 -35.02 17.26
CA HIS A 218 -21.37 -35.10 16.53
C HIS A 218 -21.34 -36.04 15.31
N ASP A 219 -20.16 -36.43 14.81
CA ASP A 219 -20.02 -37.36 13.68
C ASP A 219 -19.96 -38.84 14.14
N PHE A 220 -19.75 -39.13 15.43
CA PHE A 220 -19.60 -40.50 15.96
C PHE A 220 -20.65 -40.90 17.01
N ALA A 221 -21.25 -39.94 17.73
CA ALA A 221 -22.20 -40.23 18.83
C ALA A 221 -23.65 -40.49 18.38
N THR A 222 -23.88 -41.04 17.19
CA THR A 222 -25.23 -41.37 16.69
C THR A 222 -25.36 -42.83 16.27
N SER A 223 -24.87 -43.76 17.10
CA SER A 223 -25.11 -45.19 16.92
C SER A 223 -25.93 -45.85 18.04
N SER A 224 -26.55 -45.08 18.96
CA SER A 224 -27.28 -45.75 20.05
C SER A 224 -28.54 -45.08 20.62
N ASP A 225 -29.04 -43.94 20.12
CA ASP A 225 -30.33 -43.43 20.61
C ASP A 225 -31.21 -42.78 19.53
N VAL A 226 -32.47 -43.20 19.56
CA VAL A 226 -33.56 -42.93 18.63
C VAL A 226 -34.08 -41.50 18.81
N PHE A 227 -33.51 -40.53 18.09
CA PHE A 227 -34.13 -39.28 17.56
C PHE A 227 -33.04 -38.34 17.02
N THR A 228 -32.39 -38.70 15.91
CA THR A 228 -31.34 -37.87 15.30
C THR A 228 -31.90 -37.01 14.18
N SER A 229 -31.95 -35.70 14.43
CA SER A 229 -32.14 -34.68 13.41
C SER A 229 -31.06 -34.82 12.33
N ASN A 230 -31.45 -35.24 11.12
CA ASN A 230 -30.56 -35.29 9.97
C ASN A 230 -30.02 -33.88 9.69
N LYS A 231 -28.75 -33.61 10.06
CA LYS A 231 -28.08 -32.35 9.73
C LYS A 231 -28.19 -32.07 8.24
N THR A 232 -28.61 -30.85 7.91
CA THR A 232 -28.74 -30.43 6.51
C THR A 232 -27.36 -30.38 5.85
N LYS A 233 -27.28 -30.59 4.52
CA LYS A 233 -26.03 -30.42 3.75
C LYS A 233 -25.37 -29.05 3.98
N ARG A 234 -26.17 -28.03 4.31
CA ARG A 234 -25.72 -26.67 4.62
C ARG A 234 -25.00 -26.60 5.96
N GLU A 235 -25.52 -27.27 6.99
CA GLU A 235 -24.89 -27.34 8.33
C GLU A 235 -23.58 -28.11 8.28
N GLN A 236 -23.53 -29.23 7.55
CA GLN A 236 -22.29 -30.00 7.36
C GLN A 236 -21.20 -29.16 6.68
N LYS A 237 -21.56 -28.37 5.66
CA LYS A 237 -20.62 -27.44 5.00
C LYS A 237 -20.14 -26.33 5.94
N ARG A 238 -21.02 -25.81 6.81
CA ARG A 238 -20.68 -24.81 7.83
C ARG A 238 -19.71 -25.39 8.86
N ASP A 239 -20.00 -26.57 9.39
CA ASP A 239 -19.14 -27.27 10.35
C ASP A 239 -17.76 -27.59 9.76
N ALA A 240 -17.71 -28.04 8.50
CA ALA A 240 -16.44 -28.28 7.81
C ALA A 240 -15.62 -27.00 7.60
N GLN A 241 -16.27 -25.89 7.25
CA GLN A 241 -15.61 -24.58 7.12
C GLN A 241 -15.08 -24.07 8.46
N LEU A 242 -15.84 -24.26 9.55
CA LEU A 242 -15.42 -23.88 10.89
C LEU A 242 -14.26 -24.75 11.38
N LYS A 243 -14.30 -26.07 11.17
CA LYS A 243 -13.17 -26.98 11.46
C LYS A 243 -11.89 -26.53 10.76
N LYS A 244 -11.98 -26.13 9.49
CA LYS A 244 -10.85 -25.56 8.74
C LYS A 244 -10.35 -24.25 9.35
N SER A 245 -11.26 -23.35 9.73
CA SER A 245 -10.86 -22.05 10.31
C SER A 245 -10.18 -22.21 11.68
N ILE A 246 -10.67 -23.13 12.52
CA ILE A 246 -10.04 -23.47 13.81
C ILE A 246 -8.64 -24.07 13.57
N HIS A 247 -8.50 -24.96 12.59
CA HIS A 247 -7.19 -25.52 12.24
C HIS A 247 -6.19 -24.45 11.79
N ASP A 248 -6.61 -23.53 10.92
CA ASP A 248 -5.78 -22.40 10.48
C ASP A 248 -5.41 -21.47 11.66
N ALA A 249 -6.33 -21.25 12.59
CA ALA A 249 -6.11 -20.46 13.80
C ALA A 249 -5.10 -21.11 14.76
N LEU A 250 -5.16 -22.43 14.95
CA LEU A 250 -4.19 -23.17 15.74
C LEU A 250 -2.78 -23.07 15.13
N LEU A 251 -2.66 -23.11 13.80
CA LEU A 251 -1.38 -22.88 13.13
C LEU A 251 -0.85 -21.45 13.34
N GLY A 252 -1.74 -20.44 13.31
CA GLY A 252 -1.39 -19.06 13.66
C GLY A 252 -0.93 -18.91 15.11
N LEU A 253 -1.62 -19.58 16.03
CA LEU A 253 -1.30 -19.59 17.46
C LEU A 253 0.06 -20.24 17.74
N GLN A 254 0.35 -21.37 17.10
CA GLN A 254 1.65 -22.05 17.22
C GLN A 254 2.79 -21.15 16.72
N ASN A 255 2.59 -20.47 15.59
CA ASN A 255 3.56 -19.50 15.08
C ASN A 255 3.79 -18.35 16.07
N LEU A 256 2.72 -17.75 16.60
CA LEU A 256 2.84 -16.68 17.59
C LEU A 256 3.57 -17.15 18.85
N ARG A 257 3.20 -18.31 19.40
CA ARG A 257 3.84 -18.88 20.60
C ARG A 257 5.34 -19.02 20.41
N ALA A 258 5.74 -19.51 19.24
CA ALA A 258 7.13 -19.59 18.83
C ALA A 258 7.82 -18.21 18.81
N LEU A 259 7.23 -17.22 18.15
CA LEU A 259 7.79 -15.86 18.09
C LEU A 259 7.91 -15.21 19.47
N PHE A 260 6.93 -15.39 20.36
CA PHE A 260 6.99 -14.89 21.73
C PHE A 260 8.12 -15.53 22.54
N VAL A 261 8.44 -16.80 22.32
CA VAL A 261 9.58 -17.47 22.96
C VAL A 261 10.90 -16.95 22.38
N ASP A 262 11.02 -16.91 21.05
CA ASP A 262 12.25 -16.53 20.35
C ASP A 262 12.67 -15.07 20.63
N LEU A 263 11.70 -14.17 20.84
CA LEU A 263 11.92 -12.73 20.96
C LEU A 263 11.73 -12.17 22.39
N LYS A 264 11.43 -13.02 23.38
CA LYS A 264 11.08 -12.61 24.76
C LYS A 264 12.12 -11.68 25.41
N SER A 265 13.40 -11.94 25.18
CA SER A 265 14.52 -11.18 25.76
C SER A 265 15.00 -10.04 24.85
N ALA A 266 14.56 -9.99 23.60
CA ALA A 266 15.09 -9.11 22.59
C ALA A 266 14.31 -7.80 22.45
N VAL A 267 13.00 -7.84 22.70
CA VAL A 267 12.10 -6.68 22.59
C VAL A 267 10.86 -6.88 23.48
N ALA A 268 10.27 -5.79 23.99
CA ALA A 268 9.02 -5.87 24.73
C ALA A 268 7.87 -6.26 23.78
N LEU A 269 7.25 -7.43 24.02
CA LEU A 269 6.17 -7.97 23.19
C LEU A 269 4.81 -7.92 23.91
N ARG A 270 3.74 -7.66 23.17
CA ARG A 270 2.35 -7.76 23.64
C ARG A 270 1.49 -8.52 22.63
N LEU A 271 0.54 -9.33 23.10
CA LEU A 271 -0.46 -9.96 22.24
C LEU A 271 -1.62 -8.99 22.02
N ASP A 272 -2.00 -8.74 20.77
CA ASP A 272 -3.21 -7.97 20.44
C ASP A 272 -4.05 -8.69 19.39
N LEU A 273 -5.11 -9.37 19.83
CA LEU A 273 -6.03 -10.08 18.93
C LEU A 273 -6.84 -9.13 18.03
N GLY A 274 -6.98 -7.87 18.45
CA GLY A 274 -7.70 -6.82 17.72
C GLY A 274 -6.82 -6.04 16.73
N LEU A 275 -5.54 -6.42 16.59
CA LEU A 275 -4.62 -5.75 15.68
C LEU A 275 -5.14 -5.79 14.25
N ARG A 276 -5.29 -4.61 13.64
CA ARG A 276 -5.93 -4.44 12.34
C ARG A 276 -4.98 -3.82 11.34
N GLN A 277 -4.68 -4.54 10.26
CA GLN A 277 -4.00 -3.99 9.10
C GLN A 277 -4.57 -4.63 7.82
N GLU A 278 -5.16 -3.81 6.93
CA GLU A 278 -5.96 -4.30 5.80
C GLU A 278 -5.12 -4.98 4.71
N ALA A 279 -3.81 -4.66 4.64
CA ALA A 279 -2.86 -5.28 3.73
C ALA A 279 -2.42 -6.68 4.18
N TYR A 280 -2.26 -6.90 5.50
CA TYR A 280 -1.69 -8.11 6.07
C TYR A 280 -2.80 -9.05 6.56
N THR A 281 -3.16 -10.02 5.74
CA THR A 281 -4.35 -10.87 5.98
C THR A 281 -4.06 -12.37 5.96
N SER A 282 -2.80 -12.77 5.82
CA SER A 282 -2.39 -14.17 5.57
C SER A 282 -1.54 -14.81 6.66
N GLY A 283 -1.14 -14.10 7.71
CA GLY A 283 -0.32 -14.66 8.79
C GLY A 283 0.03 -13.62 9.84
N LEU A 284 1.30 -13.56 10.24
CA LEU A 284 1.83 -12.60 11.21
C LEU A 284 1.37 -11.17 10.89
N MET A 285 0.94 -10.46 11.92
CA MET A 285 0.68 -9.02 11.92
C MET A 285 1.37 -8.43 13.14
N PHE A 286 2.00 -7.27 12.97
CA PHE A 286 2.65 -6.59 14.08
C PHE A 286 2.64 -5.08 13.93
N GLN A 287 2.78 -4.41 15.07
CA GLN A 287 2.83 -2.96 15.15
C GLN A 287 3.77 -2.54 16.26
N VAL A 288 4.63 -1.58 15.97
CA VAL A 288 5.52 -0.96 16.95
C VAL A 288 4.86 0.30 17.46
N VAL A 289 4.72 0.38 18.78
CA VAL A 289 4.05 1.49 19.45
C VAL A 289 4.94 2.05 20.53
N ASN A 290 4.99 3.38 20.62
CA ASN A 290 5.72 4.07 21.68
C ASN A 290 4.89 4.14 22.98
N ASN A 291 5.51 4.60 24.06
CA ASN A 291 4.82 4.80 25.34
C ASN A 291 3.69 5.85 25.30
N GLN A 292 3.62 6.68 24.25
CA GLN A 292 2.56 7.66 24.01
C GLN A 292 1.41 7.11 23.15
N ASN A 293 1.40 5.80 22.89
CA ASN A 293 0.42 5.12 22.04
C ASN A 293 0.44 5.55 20.56
N GLU A 294 1.57 6.06 20.08
CA GLU A 294 1.79 6.39 18.68
C GLU A 294 2.45 5.23 17.94
N ILE A 295 1.97 4.99 16.73
CA ILE A 295 2.44 3.89 15.90
C ILE A 295 3.66 4.35 15.12
N MET A 296 4.81 3.72 15.35
CA MET A 296 6.06 4.02 14.66
C MET A 296 6.33 3.09 13.49
N ALA A 297 5.87 1.84 13.56
CA ALA A 297 5.99 0.90 12.46
C ALA A 297 4.83 -0.10 12.43
N GLU A 298 4.55 -0.62 11.25
CA GLU A 298 3.47 -1.57 10.97
C GLU A 298 3.96 -2.59 9.97
N GLY A 299 3.68 -3.87 10.20
CA GLY A 299 4.14 -4.91 9.30
C GLY A 299 3.40 -6.22 9.48
N GLY A 300 3.69 -7.14 8.58
CA GLY A 300 3.06 -8.45 8.60
C GLY A 300 3.18 -9.17 7.27
N ARG A 301 2.50 -10.30 7.18
CA ARG A 301 2.48 -11.16 5.99
C ARG A 301 1.34 -10.77 5.05
N TYR A 302 1.66 -10.58 3.77
CA TYR A 302 0.73 -10.06 2.74
C TYR A 302 0.68 -10.91 1.44
N ASP A 303 0.96 -12.21 1.52
CA ASP A 303 0.82 -13.19 0.43
C ASP A 303 -0.51 -13.03 -0.34
N ALA A 304 -1.61 -12.85 0.40
CA ALA A 304 -2.95 -12.70 -0.17
C ALA A 304 -3.07 -11.44 -1.05
N LEU A 305 -2.34 -10.37 -0.74
CA LEU A 305 -2.32 -9.15 -1.54
C LEU A 305 -1.62 -9.38 -2.88
N VAL A 306 -0.50 -10.11 -2.89
CA VAL A 306 0.21 -10.50 -4.13
C VAL A 306 -0.70 -11.34 -5.04
N VAL A 307 -1.41 -12.32 -4.47
CA VAL A 307 -2.36 -13.17 -5.21
C VAL A 307 -3.50 -12.35 -5.84
N LYS A 308 -3.97 -11.29 -5.17
CA LYS A 308 -5.01 -10.38 -5.71
C LYS A 308 -4.55 -9.59 -6.93
N TYR A 309 -3.25 -9.48 -7.19
CA TYR A 309 -2.68 -8.78 -8.33
C TYR A 309 -2.23 -9.70 -9.46
N ARG A 310 -2.25 -11.03 -9.26
CA ARG A 310 -1.96 -12.00 -10.32
C ARG A 310 -3.04 -12.02 -11.38
N LEU A 311 -2.60 -12.03 -12.63
CA LEU A 311 -3.46 -12.22 -13.80
C LEU A 311 -4.13 -13.61 -13.72
N PRO A 312 -5.42 -13.74 -14.10
CA PRO A 312 -6.14 -15.01 -14.05
C PRO A 312 -5.42 -16.16 -14.78
N ALA A 313 -4.89 -15.91 -15.97
CA ALA A 313 -4.13 -16.89 -16.75
C ALA A 313 -2.83 -17.36 -16.07
N ALA A 314 -2.25 -16.53 -15.20
CA ALA A 314 -0.98 -16.80 -14.52
C ALA A 314 -1.15 -17.59 -13.20
N ARG A 315 -2.38 -17.77 -12.69
CA ARG A 315 -2.63 -18.45 -11.40
C ARG A 315 -2.33 -19.94 -11.42
N ILE A 316 -2.33 -20.58 -12.59
CA ILE A 316 -2.20 -22.04 -12.73
C ILE A 316 -0.73 -22.45 -12.94
N GLN A 317 0.11 -21.57 -13.48
CA GLN A 317 1.46 -21.93 -13.95
C GLN A 317 2.60 -21.43 -13.04
N LEU A 318 2.35 -20.48 -12.14
CA LEU A 318 3.41 -19.84 -11.34
C LEU A 318 3.44 -20.33 -9.89
N PRO A 319 4.62 -20.45 -9.27
CA PRO A 319 4.76 -20.83 -7.87
C PRO A 319 4.01 -19.86 -6.95
N THR A 320 3.62 -20.30 -5.76
CA THR A 320 2.95 -19.42 -4.79
C THR A 320 3.95 -18.45 -4.17
N VAL A 321 3.78 -17.15 -4.42
CA VAL A 321 4.66 -16.11 -3.84
C VAL A 321 4.11 -15.69 -2.49
N ARG A 322 5.01 -15.62 -1.52
CA ARG A 322 4.78 -15.18 -0.16
C ARG A 322 5.60 -13.94 0.11
N ALA A 323 5.10 -13.08 0.99
CA ALA A 323 5.74 -11.83 1.30
C ALA A 323 5.43 -11.38 2.73
N VAL A 324 6.44 -10.87 3.42
CA VAL A 324 6.37 -10.27 4.75
C VAL A 324 7.17 -8.97 4.71
N GLY A 325 6.69 -7.95 5.39
CA GLY A 325 7.35 -6.66 5.37
C GLY A 325 6.99 -5.82 6.58
N VAL A 326 7.76 -4.74 6.74
CA VAL A 326 7.54 -3.69 7.72
C VAL A 326 7.64 -2.34 7.04
N ARG A 327 6.77 -1.44 7.47
CA ARG A 327 6.79 -0.02 7.17
C ARG A 327 7.10 0.75 8.45
N PHE A 328 8.08 1.65 8.39
CA PHE A 328 8.40 2.62 9.42
C PHE A 328 7.86 4.00 9.04
N SER A 329 7.20 4.66 9.99
CA SER A 329 6.87 6.08 9.88
C SER A 329 8.07 6.91 10.31
N VAL A 330 8.87 7.33 9.33
CA VAL A 330 10.10 8.09 9.60
C VAL A 330 9.76 9.41 10.29
N ASP A 331 8.72 10.11 9.84
CA ASP A 331 8.28 11.37 10.45
C ASP A 331 7.98 11.24 11.95
N ARG A 332 7.33 10.15 12.36
CA ARG A 332 7.00 9.90 13.78
C ARG A 332 8.22 9.50 14.59
N MET A 333 9.09 8.66 14.01
CA MET A 333 10.36 8.30 14.66
C MET A 333 11.21 9.54 14.88
N VAL A 334 11.35 10.42 13.89
CA VAL A 334 12.07 11.70 14.00
C VAL A 334 11.41 12.60 15.04
N SER A 335 10.08 12.70 15.06
CA SER A 335 9.36 13.49 16.07
C SER A 335 9.61 13.00 17.50
N CYS A 336 9.74 11.68 17.71
CA CYS A 336 10.09 11.10 19.01
C CYS A 336 11.55 11.42 19.41
N LEU A 337 12.43 11.57 18.42
CA LEU A 337 13.85 11.90 18.62
C LEU A 337 14.10 13.38 18.80
N ALA A 338 13.24 14.25 18.23
CA ALA A 338 13.34 15.70 18.23
C ALA A 338 13.17 16.36 19.63
N ARG A 339 13.28 15.60 20.72
CA ARG A 339 13.74 16.17 21.99
C ARG A 339 15.11 16.81 21.70
N PRO A 340 15.46 17.98 22.26
CA PRO A 340 16.65 18.72 21.87
C PRO A 340 17.92 17.95 22.26
N GLN A 341 18.29 16.99 21.42
CA GLN A 341 19.67 16.61 21.22
C GLN A 341 20.25 17.78 20.46
N VAL A 342 21.09 18.55 21.13
CA VAL A 342 21.82 19.64 20.50
C VAL A 342 22.70 19.00 19.44
N GLU A 343 22.20 18.99 18.20
CA GLU A 343 23.04 18.83 17.01
C GLU A 343 24.14 19.89 17.13
N SER A 344 25.36 19.49 16.82
CA SER A 344 26.61 20.25 16.92
C SER A 344 26.43 21.78 16.97
N PRO A 345 26.98 22.46 17.99
CA PRO A 345 26.73 23.86 18.25
C PRO A 345 27.04 24.70 17.02
N LEU A 346 26.01 25.35 16.46
CA LEU A 346 26.17 26.25 15.32
C LEU A 346 27.05 27.45 15.72
N ILE A 347 28.14 27.66 14.98
CA ILE A 347 29.07 28.77 15.16
C ILE A 347 28.75 29.85 14.12
N LEU A 348 28.43 31.07 14.56
CA LEU A 348 28.23 32.21 13.66
C LEU A 348 29.52 33.03 13.52
N VAL A 349 30.06 33.14 12.31
CA VAL A 349 31.21 33.99 11.99
C VAL A 349 30.74 35.37 11.57
N CYS A 350 31.10 36.37 12.37
CA CYS A 350 30.66 37.75 12.26
C CYS A 350 31.85 38.66 11.97
N SER A 351 31.68 39.65 11.11
CA SER A 351 32.69 40.67 10.81
C SER A 351 32.03 41.95 10.36
N ASP A 352 32.80 43.04 10.30
CA ASP A 352 32.37 44.24 9.59
C ASP A 352 32.05 43.92 8.12
N PRO A 353 31.11 44.67 7.47
CA PRO A 353 30.72 44.44 6.08
C PRO A 353 31.89 44.44 5.09
N ALA A 354 32.89 45.29 5.33
CA ALA A 354 34.08 45.40 4.50
C ALA A 354 35.04 44.19 4.58
N MET A 355 34.83 43.26 5.51
CA MET A 355 35.71 42.12 5.79
C MET A 355 35.15 40.78 5.28
N LEU A 356 34.33 40.79 4.23
CA LEU A 356 33.71 39.60 3.66
C LEU A 356 34.72 38.47 3.37
N HIS A 357 35.86 38.80 2.76
CA HIS A 357 36.86 37.79 2.39
C HIS A 357 37.46 37.11 3.62
N SER A 358 37.83 37.89 4.65
CA SER A 358 38.36 37.37 5.90
C SER A 358 37.36 36.54 6.69
N ARG A 359 36.08 36.93 6.67
CA ARG A 359 35.00 36.16 7.27
C ARG A 359 34.81 34.81 6.57
N LEU A 360 34.85 34.80 5.23
CA LEU A 360 34.75 33.59 4.44
C LEU A 360 35.95 32.66 4.66
N GLU A 361 37.16 33.20 4.81
CA GLU A 361 38.37 32.44 5.13
C GLU A 361 38.23 31.69 6.47
N VAL A 362 37.77 32.37 7.52
CA VAL A 362 37.55 31.77 8.84
C VAL A 362 36.42 30.73 8.80
N ALA A 363 35.32 31.01 8.11
CA ALA A 363 34.24 30.03 7.93
C ALA A 363 34.72 28.78 7.17
N THR A 364 35.53 28.97 6.12
CA THR A 364 36.11 27.87 5.34
C THR A 364 37.02 26.99 6.19
N LEU A 365 37.82 27.59 7.09
CA LEU A 365 38.67 26.85 8.01
C LEU A 365 37.86 26.01 9.00
N LEU A 366 36.74 26.54 9.50
CA LEU A 366 35.82 25.79 10.37
C LEU A 366 35.17 24.62 9.61
N TRP A 367 34.71 24.84 8.37
CA TRP A 367 34.13 23.79 7.52
C TRP A 367 35.14 22.70 7.17
N GLN A 368 36.38 23.05 6.84
CA GLN A 368 37.47 22.09 6.59
C GLN A 368 37.79 21.24 7.83
N SER A 369 37.53 21.77 9.01
CA SER A 369 37.70 21.08 10.30
C SER A 369 36.48 20.25 10.70
N GLY A 370 35.42 20.21 9.87
CA GLY A 370 34.20 19.45 10.13
C GLY A 370 33.23 20.11 11.13
N LEU A 371 33.43 21.40 11.44
CA LEU A 371 32.57 22.16 12.35
C LEU A 371 31.41 22.82 11.58
N THR A 372 30.24 22.88 12.20
CA THR A 372 29.05 23.55 11.68
C THR A 372 29.16 25.06 11.92
N ALA A 373 29.51 25.79 10.86
CA ALA A 373 29.61 27.23 10.89
C ALA A 373 28.71 27.90 9.84
N GLU A 374 28.15 29.05 10.18
CA GLU A 374 27.45 29.96 9.28
C GLU A 374 28.14 31.32 9.35
N PHE A 375 28.03 32.16 8.31
CA PHE A 375 28.59 33.51 8.35
C PHE A 375 27.49 34.55 8.22
N TRP A 376 27.59 35.60 9.02
CA TRP A 376 26.58 36.65 9.08
C TRP A 376 26.61 37.55 7.83
N HIS A 377 25.44 37.87 7.26
CA HIS A 377 25.32 38.85 6.19
C HIS A 377 24.96 40.23 6.79
N PRO A 378 25.71 41.31 6.51
CA PRO A 378 25.61 42.56 7.27
C PRO A 378 24.35 43.40 7.05
N ASP A 379 23.38 42.92 6.28
CA ASP A 379 22.26 43.72 5.78
C ASP A 379 21.04 43.72 6.71
N THR A 380 21.06 42.99 7.84
CA THR A 380 19.90 42.85 8.72
C THR A 380 20.23 42.77 10.21
N LYS A 381 19.55 43.63 10.98
CA LYS A 381 19.21 43.58 12.43
C LYS A 381 20.36 43.36 13.42
N ASP A 382 20.00 43.48 14.70
CA ASP A 382 20.89 43.25 15.84
C ASP A 382 21.51 41.84 15.78
N LEU A 383 22.83 41.77 15.97
CA LEU A 383 23.62 40.55 15.84
C LEU A 383 23.18 39.50 16.86
N GLU A 384 22.77 39.93 18.05
CA GLU A 384 22.33 39.05 19.14
C GLU A 384 20.93 38.48 18.89
N GLU A 385 20.03 39.27 18.30
CA GLU A 385 18.69 38.83 17.87
C GLU A 385 18.82 37.77 16.75
N TYR A 386 19.72 38.00 15.79
CA TYR A 386 19.99 37.06 14.70
C TYR A 386 20.61 35.76 15.22
N CYS A 387 21.61 35.84 16.11
CA CYS A 387 22.21 34.67 16.78
C CYS A 387 21.16 33.81 17.50
N THR A 388 20.21 34.45 18.18
CA THR A 388 19.13 33.76 18.90
C THR A 388 18.14 33.12 17.92
N MET A 389 17.82 33.80 16.82
CA MET A 389 16.91 33.32 15.78
C MET A 389 17.42 32.05 15.10
N ILE A 390 18.71 32.00 14.77
CA ILE A 390 19.33 30.83 14.11
C ILE A 390 19.72 29.73 15.11
N GLY A 391 19.61 29.98 16.42
CA GLY A 391 20.02 29.03 17.45
C GLY A 391 21.54 28.83 17.53
N ALA A 392 22.32 29.86 17.19
CA ALA A 392 23.77 29.82 17.31
C ALA A 392 24.19 29.68 18.78
N HIS A 393 25.19 28.84 19.02
CA HIS A 393 25.74 28.60 20.36
C HIS A 393 26.97 29.47 20.61
N TRP A 394 27.75 29.70 19.56
CA TRP A 394 28.98 30.46 19.58
C TRP A 394 28.97 31.52 18.49
N MET A 395 29.67 32.62 18.78
CA MET A 395 29.91 33.70 17.84
C MET A 395 31.42 33.95 17.71
N VAL A 396 31.91 34.00 16.48
CA VAL A 396 33.30 34.33 16.13
C VAL A 396 33.35 35.70 15.50
N LEU A 397 33.84 36.70 16.22
CA LEU A 397 34.02 38.08 15.79
C LEU A 397 35.40 38.27 15.15
N VAL A 398 35.39 38.47 13.83
CA VAL A 398 36.57 38.82 13.02
C VAL A 398 36.69 40.33 12.97
N LYS A 399 37.73 40.89 13.61
CA LYS A 399 38.03 42.32 13.62
C LYS A 399 39.33 42.61 12.87
N LYS A 400 39.38 43.72 12.13
CA LYS A 400 40.51 44.08 11.25
C LYS A 400 41.87 44.05 11.97
N HIS A 401 42.01 44.81 13.07
CA HIS A 401 43.26 44.90 13.84
C HIS A 401 43.71 43.54 14.42
N LEU A 402 42.78 42.77 14.96
CA LEU A 402 43.05 41.45 15.54
C LEU A 402 43.53 40.44 14.49
N LEU A 403 42.95 40.51 13.29
CA LEU A 403 43.31 39.63 12.20
C LEU A 403 44.68 39.97 11.60
N THR A 404 44.95 41.25 11.35
CA THR A 404 46.19 41.69 10.69
C THR A 404 47.40 41.65 11.61
N GLU A 405 47.25 41.98 12.89
CA GLU A 405 48.39 42.10 13.81
C GLU A 405 48.67 40.79 14.57
N LYS A 406 47.62 40.06 14.95
CA LYS A 406 47.72 38.91 15.87
C LYS A 406 47.28 37.58 15.25
N ARG A 407 46.78 37.58 14.01
CA ARG A 407 46.13 36.43 13.35
C ARG A 407 45.15 35.70 14.29
N ALA A 408 44.35 36.48 15.02
CA ALA A 408 43.43 35.98 16.04
C ALA A 408 42.01 36.51 15.81
N VAL A 409 41.03 35.78 16.35
CA VAL A 409 39.61 36.13 16.33
C VAL A 409 39.07 36.17 17.75
N LYS A 410 37.97 36.89 17.96
CA LYS A 410 37.28 36.88 19.26
C LYS A 410 36.15 35.86 19.23
N VAL A 411 36.05 35.02 20.24
CA VAL A 411 35.00 34.02 20.39
C VAL A 411 34.15 34.39 21.59
N ARG A 412 32.82 34.36 21.41
CA ARG A 412 31.82 34.66 22.44
C ARG A 412 30.81 33.51 22.49
N SER A 413 30.48 33.05 23.71
CA SER A 413 29.36 32.15 23.94
C SER A 413 28.06 32.94 24.02
N ILE A 414 27.01 32.50 23.31
CA ILE A 414 25.71 33.17 23.25
C ILE A 414 24.83 32.77 24.46
N LYS A 415 24.94 31.51 24.92
CA LYS A 415 24.12 30.98 26.03
C LYS A 415 24.67 31.34 27.42
N HIS A 416 25.98 31.42 27.55
CA HIS A 416 26.68 31.75 28.80
C HIS A 416 27.66 32.87 28.51
N TYR A 417 27.27 34.11 28.84
CA TYR A 417 28.15 35.25 28.63
C TYR A 417 29.27 35.26 29.68
N ASP A 418 30.39 34.63 29.34
CA ASP A 418 31.61 34.59 30.15
C ASP A 418 32.68 35.59 29.65
N GLY A 419 32.31 36.47 28.71
CA GLY A 419 33.19 37.44 28.07
C GLY A 419 33.77 36.99 26.73
N ASP A 420 34.41 37.92 25.99
CA ASP A 420 35.06 37.64 24.71
C ASP A 420 36.45 37.01 24.92
N VAL A 421 36.66 35.78 24.46
CA VAL A 421 37.97 35.12 24.47
C VAL A 421 38.68 35.38 23.13
N THR A 422 39.96 35.76 23.16
CA THR A 422 40.74 35.93 21.92
C THR A 422 41.48 34.65 21.60
N VAL A 423 41.20 34.05 20.44
CA VAL A 423 41.71 32.74 20.01
C VAL A 423 42.49 32.90 18.70
N PRO A 424 43.73 32.38 18.58
CA PRO A 424 44.45 32.33 17.31
C PRO A 424 43.71 31.48 16.27
N ILE A 425 43.71 31.90 15.00
CA ILE A 425 42.99 31.19 13.93
C ILE A 425 43.43 29.72 13.80
N THR A 426 44.73 29.46 13.97
CA THR A 426 45.30 28.11 13.90
C THR A 426 44.77 27.16 14.97
N SER A 427 44.31 27.70 16.11
CA SER A 427 43.83 26.92 17.25
C SER A 427 42.30 26.95 17.37
N LEU A 428 41.60 27.64 16.46
CA LEU A 428 40.17 27.88 16.54
C LEU A 428 39.36 26.57 16.48
N ALA A 429 39.76 25.63 15.61
CA ALA A 429 39.11 24.32 15.53
C ALA A 429 39.31 23.50 16.81
N TYR A 430 40.49 23.58 17.42
CA TYR A 430 40.80 22.89 18.67
C TYR A 430 39.99 23.47 19.83
N PHE A 431 39.90 24.81 19.92
CA PHE A 431 39.09 25.51 20.93
C PHE A 431 37.64 25.02 20.94
N PHE A 432 36.99 24.94 19.78
CA PHE A 432 35.61 24.43 19.71
C PHE A 432 35.50 22.94 19.98
N SER A 433 36.55 22.16 19.69
CA SER A 433 36.56 20.72 19.99
C SER A 433 36.68 20.44 21.49
N GLU A 434 37.43 21.26 22.23
CA GLU A 434 37.63 21.14 23.67
C GLU A 434 36.41 21.66 24.47
N HIS A 435 35.78 22.73 24.00
CA HIS A 435 34.57 23.30 24.61
C HIS A 435 33.27 22.62 24.15
N HIS A 436 33.35 21.58 23.32
CA HIS A 436 32.22 20.71 23.04
C HIS A 436 32.15 19.61 24.12
N PRO A 437 31.03 19.43 24.84
CA PRO A 437 30.85 18.23 25.64
C PRO A 437 30.88 17.04 24.69
N SER A 438 31.93 16.23 24.74
CA SER A 438 32.14 15.09 23.86
C SER A 438 31.00 14.09 24.01
N SER A 439 30.15 13.96 23.00
CA SER A 439 29.52 12.68 22.69
C SER A 439 30.60 11.79 22.05
N SER A 440 30.88 10.68 22.71
CA SER A 440 31.93 9.72 22.35
C SER A 440 31.79 9.18 20.93
N SER A 441 32.87 9.32 20.15
CA SER A 441 33.40 8.39 19.14
C SER A 441 32.41 7.53 18.32
N GLY A 442 32.24 7.89 17.04
CA GLY A 442 31.75 7.00 15.99
C GLY A 442 32.16 7.54 14.62
N LEU A 443 32.87 6.72 13.83
CA LEU A 443 33.42 7.07 12.52
C LEU A 443 32.38 7.75 11.60
N HIS A 444 32.58 9.04 11.29
CA HIS A 444 31.90 9.70 10.18
C HIS A 444 32.81 9.74 8.94
N ARG A 445 32.45 8.92 7.95
CA ARG A 445 32.92 9.04 6.56
C ARG A 445 32.09 10.13 5.87
N PRO A 446 32.65 11.00 5.01
CA PRO A 446 31.88 12.08 4.40
C PRO A 446 30.87 11.50 3.39
N ARG A 447 29.58 11.77 3.60
CA ARG A 447 28.53 11.50 2.61
C ARG A 447 28.31 12.77 1.77
N SER A 448 28.82 12.71 0.54
CA SER A 448 28.46 13.59 -0.57
C SER A 448 27.07 13.19 -1.10
N GLY A 449 26.26 14.17 -1.49
CA GLY A 449 25.08 13.95 -2.34
C GLY A 449 23.78 14.59 -1.83
N SER A 450 23.71 15.92 -1.93
CA SER A 450 22.45 16.66 -1.95
C SER A 450 21.62 16.23 -3.18
N MET A 451 20.38 15.82 -2.99
CA MET A 451 19.37 15.66 -4.05
C MET A 451 18.21 16.62 -3.74
N ALA A 452 18.45 17.90 -3.96
CA ALA A 452 17.40 18.87 -4.21
C ALA A 452 17.25 19.02 -5.72
N THR A 453 16.26 18.35 -6.32
CA THR A 453 15.82 18.67 -7.68
C THR A 453 14.77 19.76 -7.62
N SER A 454 15.23 21.01 -7.71
CA SER A 454 14.43 22.13 -8.17
C SER A 454 14.14 21.96 -9.66
N LEU A 455 12.86 21.92 -10.04
CA LEU A 455 12.44 22.13 -11.43
C LEU A 455 11.87 23.53 -11.52
N SER A 456 12.67 24.39 -12.14
CA SER A 456 12.31 25.73 -12.56
C SER A 456 11.29 25.72 -13.69
N CYS A 457 10.42 26.70 -13.60
CA CYS A 457 9.41 27.10 -14.57
C CYS A 457 10.04 27.85 -15.75
N ALA A 458 9.58 27.50 -16.95
CA ALA A 458 9.44 28.36 -18.14
C ALA A 458 8.28 27.71 -18.94
N GLY A 459 7.16 28.35 -19.26
CA GLY A 459 7.00 29.69 -19.81
C GLY A 459 6.54 29.51 -21.26
N GLY A 460 5.23 29.60 -21.51
CA GLY A 460 4.66 29.46 -22.85
C GLY A 460 3.13 29.61 -22.83
N ALA A 461 2.68 30.84 -23.11
CA ALA A 461 1.29 31.28 -23.06
C ALA A 461 0.43 30.80 -24.23
N SER A 462 -0.87 30.65 -24.01
CA SER A 462 -1.91 31.27 -24.86
C SER A 462 -3.29 31.24 -24.19
N SER A 463 -4.00 32.32 -24.45
CA SER A 463 -5.23 32.84 -23.88
C SER A 463 -6.51 32.19 -24.42
N GLY A 464 -7.59 32.26 -23.63
CA GLY A 464 -8.96 32.11 -24.14
C GLY A 464 -9.97 32.06 -23.00
N GLY A 465 -10.53 33.22 -22.63
CA GLY A 465 -11.52 33.38 -21.55
C GLY A 465 -12.93 32.94 -21.93
N GLY A 466 -13.77 32.83 -20.89
CA GLY A 466 -15.21 32.60 -21.03
C GLY A 466 -15.85 32.31 -19.68
N GLY A 467 -16.29 33.36 -18.99
CA GLY A 467 -17.04 33.26 -17.74
C GLY A 467 -18.48 32.81 -17.96
N GLY A 468 -19.07 32.22 -16.93
CA GLY A 468 -20.48 31.88 -16.87
C GLY A 468 -20.82 31.36 -15.48
N GLY A 469 -21.37 32.24 -14.64
CA GLY A 469 -21.89 31.88 -13.32
C GLY A 469 -23.20 31.12 -13.41
N GLY A 470 -23.58 30.45 -12.32
CA GLY A 470 -24.92 29.95 -12.15
C GLY A 470 -25.04 28.82 -11.13
N GLY A 471 -25.69 29.13 -10.01
CA GLY A 471 -26.68 28.21 -9.44
C GLY A 471 -26.18 27.16 -8.47
N SER A 472 -26.22 27.51 -7.19
CA SER A 472 -26.43 26.57 -6.09
C SER A 472 -27.73 25.79 -6.32
N ALA A 473 -27.66 24.45 -6.27
CA ALA A 473 -28.85 23.61 -6.09
C ALA A 473 -28.47 22.32 -5.37
N ASP A 474 -28.94 22.23 -4.12
CA ASP A 474 -29.07 21.00 -3.36
C ASP A 474 -29.79 19.92 -4.17
N MET A 475 -29.24 18.71 -4.22
CA MET A 475 -30.03 17.53 -4.59
C MET A 475 -29.91 16.43 -3.54
N LYS A 476 -31.06 16.27 -2.88
CA LYS A 476 -31.46 15.20 -1.98
C LYS A 476 -31.35 13.84 -2.65
N ASN A 477 -31.04 12.87 -1.81
CA ASN A 477 -31.14 11.43 -1.99
C ASN A 477 -32.50 11.04 -2.63
N GLY A 478 -32.47 10.39 -3.80
CA GLY A 478 -33.66 9.92 -4.52
C GLY A 478 -33.44 8.50 -5.03
N GLY A 479 -34.41 7.61 -4.78
CA GLY A 479 -34.39 6.19 -5.10
C GLY A 479 -34.36 5.90 -6.60
N PHE A 480 -33.77 4.77 -6.98
CA PHE A 480 -33.70 4.32 -8.36
C PHE A 480 -35.06 3.77 -8.82
N ASP A 481 -35.63 4.45 -9.82
CA ASP A 481 -36.74 4.01 -10.68
C ASP A 481 -36.39 2.72 -11.43
N LYS A 482 -37.39 1.87 -11.65
CA LYS A 482 -37.26 0.51 -12.21
C LYS A 482 -37.29 0.41 -13.74
N ASP A 483 -37.47 1.50 -14.49
CA ASP A 483 -37.68 1.46 -15.95
C ASP A 483 -36.67 2.34 -16.73
N ALA A 484 -35.37 2.11 -16.53
CA ALA A 484 -34.35 2.66 -17.42
C ALA A 484 -34.19 1.79 -18.68
N PRO A 485 -34.00 2.37 -19.88
CA PRO A 485 -33.82 1.60 -21.12
C PRO A 485 -32.57 0.72 -21.02
N THR A 486 -32.76 -0.60 -21.04
CA THR A 486 -31.69 -1.58 -20.90
C THR A 486 -31.08 -1.89 -22.28
N VAL A 487 -29.77 -1.67 -22.42
CA VAL A 487 -29.02 -2.06 -23.61
C VAL A 487 -29.01 -3.59 -23.70
N LYS A 488 -29.59 -4.16 -24.77
CA LYS A 488 -29.52 -5.60 -25.02
C LYS A 488 -28.13 -5.94 -25.57
N LEU A 489 -27.45 -6.91 -24.93
CA LEU A 489 -26.11 -7.35 -25.32
C LEU A 489 -26.11 -8.83 -25.68
N ASN A 490 -25.21 -9.20 -26.58
CA ASN A 490 -24.90 -10.59 -26.88
C ASN A 490 -23.39 -10.78 -26.77
N VAL A 491 -22.97 -11.28 -25.61
CA VAL A 491 -21.55 -11.44 -25.25
C VAL A 491 -21.09 -12.88 -25.49
N LYS A 492 -20.03 -13.04 -26.28
CA LYS A 492 -19.33 -14.32 -26.46
C LYS A 492 -17.92 -14.21 -25.90
N VAL A 493 -17.54 -15.16 -25.05
CA VAL A 493 -16.17 -15.28 -24.53
C VAL A 493 -15.40 -16.23 -25.44
N VAL A 494 -14.32 -15.73 -26.05
CA VAL A 494 -13.44 -16.48 -26.96
C VAL A 494 -12.28 -17.06 -26.16
N ASP A 495 -12.28 -18.39 -25.97
CA ASP A 495 -11.22 -19.13 -25.26
C ASP A 495 -10.70 -20.28 -26.15
N PRO A 496 -9.36 -20.41 -26.33
CA PRO A 496 -8.77 -21.51 -27.10
C PRO A 496 -8.96 -22.91 -26.49
N LYS A 497 -9.38 -23.02 -25.22
CA LYS A 497 -9.66 -24.29 -24.55
C LYS A 497 -11.17 -24.50 -24.38
N GLN A 498 -11.90 -24.61 -25.49
CA GLN A 498 -13.31 -25.03 -25.45
C GLN A 498 -13.45 -26.46 -24.91
N ASN A 499 -13.58 -26.59 -23.60
CA ASN A 499 -13.89 -27.85 -22.95
C ASN A 499 -15.32 -27.78 -22.42
N GLN A 500 -16.22 -28.65 -22.92
CA GLN A 500 -17.66 -28.62 -22.63
C GLN A 500 -18.05 -28.79 -21.14
N LYS A 501 -17.10 -29.04 -20.23
CA LYS A 501 -17.34 -29.35 -18.82
C LYS A 501 -17.59 -28.13 -17.91
N ASP A 502 -17.27 -26.89 -18.32
CA ASP A 502 -17.33 -25.71 -17.43
C ASP A 502 -18.40 -24.66 -17.82
N LYS A 503 -19.60 -25.10 -18.22
CA LYS A 503 -20.73 -24.22 -18.60
C LYS A 503 -21.13 -23.22 -17.50
N HIS A 504 -20.92 -23.54 -16.23
CA HIS A 504 -21.28 -22.66 -15.11
C HIS A 504 -20.33 -21.46 -14.98
N ARG A 505 -19.02 -21.68 -15.18
CA ARG A 505 -18.00 -20.63 -15.16
C ARG A 505 -18.18 -19.67 -16.34
N GLN A 506 -18.45 -20.21 -17.54
CA GLN A 506 -18.74 -19.40 -18.72
C GLN A 506 -19.97 -18.50 -18.55
N LYS A 507 -21.04 -19.00 -17.92
CA LYS A 507 -22.22 -18.17 -17.60
C LYS A 507 -21.91 -17.05 -16.61
N GLN A 508 -21.03 -17.28 -15.63
CA GLN A 508 -20.60 -16.24 -14.69
C GLN A 508 -19.72 -15.19 -15.35
N ASP A 509 -18.79 -15.60 -16.23
CA ASP A 509 -17.90 -14.69 -16.97
C ASP A 509 -18.69 -13.85 -17.98
N VAL A 510 -19.62 -14.46 -18.73
CA VAL A 510 -20.55 -13.76 -19.62
C VAL A 510 -21.39 -12.76 -18.85
N GLY A 511 -22.01 -13.17 -17.73
CA GLY A 511 -22.82 -12.27 -16.91
C GLY A 511 -22.02 -11.18 -16.18
N HIS A 512 -20.71 -11.35 -16.02
CA HIS A 512 -19.82 -10.30 -15.52
C HIS A 512 -19.53 -9.27 -16.60
N VAL A 513 -19.14 -9.73 -17.79
CA VAL A 513 -18.86 -8.87 -18.95
C VAL A 513 -20.11 -8.11 -19.39
N GLU A 514 -21.29 -8.74 -19.45
CA GLU A 514 -22.56 -8.07 -19.74
C GLU A 514 -22.83 -6.90 -18.78
N ARG A 515 -22.63 -7.10 -17.47
CA ARG A 515 -22.84 -6.02 -16.48
C ARG A 515 -21.84 -4.86 -16.63
N GLN A 516 -20.62 -5.12 -17.08
CA GLN A 516 -19.60 -4.09 -17.30
C GLN A 516 -19.84 -3.33 -18.60
N VAL A 517 -20.09 -4.06 -19.68
CA VAL A 517 -20.38 -3.48 -21.00
C VAL A 517 -21.67 -2.67 -20.96
N SER A 518 -22.72 -3.14 -20.28
CA SER A 518 -23.95 -2.35 -20.13
C SER A 518 -23.71 -1.02 -19.43
N LYS A 519 -22.84 -0.97 -18.41
CA LYS A 519 -22.47 0.29 -17.74
C LYS A 519 -21.69 1.21 -18.68
N TRP A 520 -20.72 0.67 -19.40
CA TRP A 520 -19.92 1.46 -20.34
C TRP A 520 -20.79 2.00 -21.49
N LEU A 521 -21.59 1.16 -22.14
CA LEU A 521 -22.47 1.58 -23.23
C LEU A 521 -23.55 2.57 -22.77
N SER A 522 -24.09 2.42 -21.54
CA SER A 522 -25.02 3.40 -20.97
C SER A 522 -24.41 4.79 -20.79
N SER A 523 -23.07 4.89 -20.72
CA SER A 523 -22.33 6.15 -20.63
C SER A 523 -21.85 6.71 -21.97
N PHE A 524 -21.81 5.90 -23.03
CA PHE A 524 -21.19 6.25 -24.31
C PHE A 524 -22.15 6.27 -25.51
N LEU A 525 -23.23 5.50 -25.48
CA LEU A 525 -24.19 5.39 -26.58
C LEU A 525 -25.59 5.81 -26.10
N LEU A 526 -26.23 6.69 -26.87
CA LEU A 526 -27.68 6.90 -26.76
C LEU A 526 -28.39 5.54 -27.00
N PRO A 527 -29.51 5.23 -26.31
CA PRO A 527 -30.24 3.99 -26.52
C PRO A 527 -30.55 3.80 -28.01
N ASN A 528 -29.93 2.79 -28.62
CA ASN A 528 -30.21 2.45 -30.01
C ASN A 528 -31.70 2.12 -30.16
N ALA A 529 -32.38 2.79 -31.09
CA ALA A 529 -33.76 2.49 -31.49
C ALA A 529 -33.90 1.12 -32.21
N SER A 530 -32.78 0.43 -32.46
CA SER A 530 -32.77 -0.93 -33.01
C SER A 530 -32.91 -1.94 -31.87
N HIS A 531 -33.94 -2.79 -31.96
CA HIS A 531 -34.17 -3.92 -31.04
C HIS A 531 -33.08 -5.02 -31.08
N GLU A 532 -31.99 -4.83 -31.82
CA GLU A 532 -30.90 -5.79 -32.02
C GLU A 532 -29.81 -5.66 -30.95
N PRO A 533 -29.34 -6.79 -30.36
CA PRO A 533 -28.35 -6.76 -29.30
C PRO A 533 -26.94 -6.50 -29.85
N THR A 534 -26.21 -5.56 -29.23
CA THR A 534 -24.80 -5.31 -29.59
C THR A 534 -23.95 -6.56 -29.34
N LYS A 535 -23.18 -6.97 -30.36
CA LYS A 535 -22.29 -8.14 -30.30
C LYS A 535 -20.98 -7.77 -29.64
N VAL A 536 -20.58 -8.54 -28.63
CA VAL A 536 -19.35 -8.32 -27.87
C VAL A 536 -18.52 -9.59 -27.88
N LEU A 537 -17.29 -9.50 -28.35
CA LEU A 537 -16.30 -10.57 -28.30
C LEU A 537 -15.31 -10.27 -27.17
N SER A 538 -15.40 -11.05 -26.10
CA SER A 538 -14.49 -10.95 -24.96
C SER A 538 -13.33 -11.93 -25.14
N VAL A 539 -12.11 -11.41 -25.20
CA VAL A 539 -10.91 -12.15 -25.60
C VAL A 539 -9.81 -11.97 -24.57
N ASP A 540 -9.12 -13.07 -24.23
CA ASP A 540 -7.98 -13.06 -23.29
C ASP A 540 -6.67 -12.65 -23.97
N VAL A 541 -6.63 -11.41 -24.44
CA VAL A 541 -5.50 -10.79 -25.13
C VAL A 541 -5.31 -9.36 -24.57
N PRO A 542 -4.07 -8.91 -24.27
CA PRO A 542 -3.82 -7.52 -23.83
C PRO A 542 -4.39 -6.50 -24.83
N PHE A 543 -5.01 -5.43 -24.34
CA PHE A 543 -5.72 -4.47 -25.19
C PHE A 543 -4.83 -3.79 -26.21
N ALA A 544 -3.53 -3.57 -25.91
CA ALA A 544 -2.61 -3.03 -26.91
C ALA A 544 -2.51 -3.93 -28.16
N VAL A 545 -2.54 -5.25 -27.95
CA VAL A 545 -2.52 -6.26 -29.02
C VAL A 545 -3.88 -6.34 -29.70
N LEU A 546 -4.97 -6.31 -28.92
CA LEU A 546 -6.34 -6.37 -29.45
C LEU A 546 -6.67 -5.14 -30.32
N ARG A 547 -6.19 -3.95 -29.93
CA ARG A 547 -6.33 -2.71 -30.69
C ARG A 547 -5.50 -2.73 -31.97
N ASP A 548 -4.25 -3.20 -31.90
CA ASP A 548 -3.40 -3.36 -33.10
C ASP A 548 -4.02 -4.35 -34.10
N PHE A 549 -4.55 -5.47 -33.60
CA PHE A 549 -5.35 -6.41 -34.37
C PHE A 549 -6.57 -5.73 -34.99
N GLY A 550 -7.35 -4.96 -34.23
CA GLY A 550 -8.55 -4.28 -34.71
C GLY A 550 -8.24 -3.29 -35.84
N SER A 551 -7.23 -2.45 -35.66
CA SER A 551 -6.76 -1.52 -36.69
C SER A 551 -6.37 -2.24 -37.99
N ARG A 552 -5.57 -3.30 -37.88
CA ARG A 552 -5.11 -4.07 -39.06
C ARG A 552 -6.22 -4.89 -39.71
N PHE A 553 -7.16 -5.41 -38.92
CA PHE A 553 -8.32 -6.13 -39.45
C PHE A 553 -9.16 -5.23 -40.35
N MET A 554 -9.25 -3.92 -40.05
CA MET A 554 -9.92 -2.93 -40.89
C MET A 554 -9.13 -2.57 -42.15
N GLU A 555 -7.80 -2.69 -42.14
CA GLU A 555 -6.91 -2.41 -43.28
C GLU A 555 -6.78 -3.62 -44.23
N ASP A 556 -6.43 -4.79 -43.70
CA ASP A 556 -6.28 -6.04 -44.43
C ASP A 556 -6.54 -7.25 -43.50
N ARG A 557 -7.65 -7.95 -43.76
CA ARG A 557 -8.07 -9.12 -42.98
C ARG A 557 -7.05 -10.26 -43.04
N GLY A 558 -6.29 -10.40 -44.12
CA GLY A 558 -5.34 -11.49 -44.33
C GLY A 558 -4.09 -11.40 -43.45
N THR A 559 -3.63 -10.19 -43.15
CA THR A 559 -2.40 -9.92 -42.38
C THR A 559 -2.63 -9.59 -40.91
N ALA A 560 -3.89 -9.38 -40.50
CA ALA A 560 -4.26 -9.01 -39.13
C ALA A 560 -3.73 -9.96 -38.04
N VAL A 561 -3.50 -11.24 -38.37
CA VAL A 561 -3.05 -12.28 -37.44
C VAL A 561 -1.52 -12.49 -37.46
N ASP A 562 -0.83 -12.04 -38.51
CA ASP A 562 0.56 -12.46 -38.82
C ASP A 562 1.66 -11.53 -38.29
N VAL A 563 1.34 -10.27 -37.96
CA VAL A 563 2.36 -9.27 -37.56
C VAL A 563 2.24 -8.83 -36.08
N VAL A 564 1.38 -9.47 -35.30
CA VAL A 564 1.44 -9.34 -33.84
C VAL A 564 2.72 -10.05 -33.41
N GLY A 565 3.76 -9.29 -33.04
CA GLY A 565 5.11 -9.77 -32.67
C GLY A 565 5.18 -10.69 -31.43
N ASN A 566 4.12 -11.44 -31.15
CA ASN A 566 4.00 -12.36 -30.05
C ASN A 566 3.24 -13.63 -30.52
N PRO A 567 3.96 -14.72 -30.87
CA PRO A 567 3.34 -15.96 -31.39
C PRO A 567 2.35 -16.61 -30.41
N ARG A 568 2.39 -16.16 -29.14
CA ARG A 568 1.49 -16.59 -28.06
C ARG A 568 0.01 -16.35 -28.34
N PHE A 569 -0.37 -15.26 -29.01
CA PHE A 569 -1.78 -14.86 -29.17
C PHE A 569 -2.37 -15.20 -30.54
N LYS A 570 -1.55 -15.68 -31.48
CA LYS A 570 -1.95 -15.98 -32.86
C LYS A 570 -3.16 -16.92 -32.96
N LYS A 571 -3.18 -17.98 -32.14
CA LYS A 571 -4.29 -18.95 -32.08
C LYS A 571 -5.60 -18.32 -31.63
N VAL A 572 -5.55 -17.43 -30.63
CA VAL A 572 -6.74 -16.78 -30.08
C VAL A 572 -7.28 -15.75 -31.05
N LEU A 573 -6.42 -14.95 -31.69
CA LEU A 573 -6.83 -13.98 -32.70
C LEU A 573 -7.41 -14.65 -33.94
N LYS A 574 -6.91 -15.82 -34.35
CA LYS A 574 -7.54 -16.61 -35.42
C LYS A 574 -8.98 -17.01 -35.09
N LEU A 575 -9.24 -17.44 -33.84
CA LEU A 575 -10.60 -17.73 -33.38
C LEU A 575 -11.50 -16.49 -33.38
N VAL A 576 -10.95 -15.30 -33.09
CA VAL A 576 -11.69 -14.03 -33.20
C VAL A 576 -12.07 -13.74 -34.66
N VAL A 577 -11.16 -13.99 -35.61
CA VAL A 577 -11.44 -13.86 -37.04
C VAL A 577 -12.52 -14.85 -37.49
N ASP A 578 -12.40 -16.12 -37.09
CA ASP A 578 -13.39 -17.15 -37.41
C ASP A 578 -14.77 -16.80 -36.83
N GLU A 579 -14.82 -16.24 -35.62
CA GLU A 579 -16.06 -15.78 -34.99
C GLU A 579 -16.69 -14.58 -35.71
N ILE A 580 -15.86 -13.62 -36.16
CA ILE A 580 -16.34 -12.49 -36.95
C ILE A 580 -16.91 -12.99 -38.29
N ALA A 581 -16.28 -13.99 -38.91
CA ALA A 581 -16.77 -14.60 -40.15
C ALA A 581 -18.06 -15.43 -39.95
N GLU A 582 -18.18 -16.17 -38.84
CA GLU A 582 -19.42 -16.87 -38.46
C GLU A 582 -20.56 -15.89 -38.21
N LEU A 583 -20.24 -14.77 -37.56
CA LEU A 583 -21.19 -13.69 -37.43
C LEU A 583 -21.62 -13.30 -38.84
N GLU A 584 -20.72 -12.85 -39.72
CA GLU A 584 -21.02 -12.40 -41.11
C GLU A 584 -21.90 -13.36 -41.92
N GLY A 585 -21.75 -14.69 -41.75
CA GLY A 585 -22.51 -15.71 -42.46
C GLY A 585 -23.93 -15.99 -41.91
N ALA A 586 -24.24 -15.60 -40.68
CA ALA A 586 -25.58 -15.75 -40.12
C ALA A 586 -26.57 -14.74 -40.72
N ASP A 587 -27.87 -15.04 -40.76
CA ASP A 587 -28.94 -14.14 -41.25
C ASP A 587 -29.00 -12.74 -40.56
N TYR A 588 -28.16 -12.52 -39.55
CA TYR A 588 -27.91 -11.27 -38.84
C TYR A 588 -27.38 -10.12 -39.74
N TRP A 589 -26.89 -10.38 -40.96
CA TRP A 589 -26.15 -9.40 -41.78
C TRP A 589 -26.89 -8.82 -42.99
N ARG A 590 -28.20 -9.04 -43.17
CA ARG A 590 -28.94 -8.43 -44.30
C ARG A 590 -29.30 -6.96 -44.04
N GLY A 591 -28.39 -6.02 -44.35
CA GLY A 591 -28.68 -4.57 -44.31
C GLY A 591 -27.50 -3.64 -44.67
N LYS A 592 -27.81 -2.50 -45.32
CA LYS A 592 -26.88 -1.48 -45.88
C LYS A 592 -26.21 -0.52 -44.86
N ARG A 593 -26.12 -0.86 -43.57
CA ARG A 593 -25.50 0.03 -42.55
C ARG A 593 -24.10 -0.46 -42.18
N GLU A 594 -23.22 0.44 -41.76
CA GLU A 594 -21.95 0.10 -41.12
C GLU A 594 -22.23 -0.68 -39.84
N LYS A 595 -21.59 -1.84 -39.69
CA LYS A 595 -21.83 -2.77 -38.59
C LYS A 595 -20.60 -2.84 -37.70
N TYR A 596 -20.83 -2.82 -36.39
CA TYR A 596 -19.77 -2.74 -35.40
C TYR A 596 -19.79 -3.97 -34.48
N VAL A 597 -18.60 -4.47 -34.13
CA VAL A 597 -18.40 -5.50 -33.10
C VAL A 597 -17.53 -4.90 -32.00
N LEU A 598 -17.94 -5.10 -30.74
CA LEU A 598 -17.16 -4.65 -29.60
C LEU A 598 -16.12 -5.70 -29.22
N LEU A 599 -14.85 -5.38 -29.35
CA LEU A 599 -13.74 -6.20 -28.89
C LEU A 599 -13.41 -5.84 -27.44
N HIS A 600 -13.59 -6.79 -26.53
CA HIS A 600 -13.26 -6.63 -25.12
C HIS A 600 -12.00 -7.41 -24.76
N SER A 601 -11.01 -6.71 -24.18
CA SER A 601 -9.81 -7.32 -23.60
C SER A 601 -10.08 -7.71 -22.15
N SER A 602 -10.21 -9.01 -21.86
CA SER A 602 -10.37 -9.48 -20.47
C SER A 602 -9.11 -9.30 -19.61
N CYS A 603 -7.95 -9.08 -20.24
CA CYS A 603 -6.69 -8.78 -19.57
C CYS A 603 -6.67 -7.37 -18.96
N ASP A 604 -7.15 -6.38 -19.72
CA ASP A 604 -7.06 -4.97 -19.36
C ASP A 604 -8.42 -4.35 -18.97
N ASP A 605 -9.53 -5.09 -19.14
CA ASP A 605 -10.92 -4.61 -18.98
C ASP A 605 -11.17 -3.34 -19.80
N ARG A 606 -10.69 -3.37 -21.04
CA ARG A 606 -10.80 -2.28 -22.03
C ARG A 606 -11.52 -2.77 -23.28
N TYR A 607 -12.20 -1.84 -23.94
CA TYR A 607 -13.06 -2.09 -25.08
C TYR A 607 -12.57 -1.30 -26.29
N ASP A 608 -12.62 -1.93 -27.46
CA ASP A 608 -12.38 -1.29 -28.74
C ASP A 608 -13.55 -1.60 -29.67
N MET A 609 -13.90 -0.65 -30.54
CA MET A 609 -15.02 -0.81 -31.45
C MET A 609 -14.50 -1.09 -32.85
N LEU A 610 -14.73 -2.32 -33.31
CA LEU A 610 -14.30 -2.76 -34.64
C LEU A 610 -15.42 -2.53 -35.65
N SER A 611 -15.15 -1.76 -36.69
CA SER A 611 -16.05 -1.65 -37.84
C SER A 611 -15.84 -2.82 -38.79
N ILE A 612 -16.93 -3.44 -39.23
CA ILE A 612 -16.94 -4.51 -40.22
C ILE A 612 -17.56 -3.93 -41.49
N THR A 613 -16.71 -3.52 -42.42
CA THR A 613 -17.12 -3.04 -43.74
C THR A 613 -17.36 -4.22 -44.69
N GLU A 614 -18.45 -4.17 -45.46
CA GLU A 614 -18.69 -5.11 -46.56
C GLU A 614 -17.66 -4.90 -47.66
N LEU A 615 -17.17 -6.00 -48.26
CA LEU A 615 -16.28 -5.97 -49.42
C LEU A 615 -16.95 -5.16 -50.55
N SER A 616 -16.48 -3.93 -50.77
CA SER A 616 -16.71 -3.24 -52.04
C SER A 616 -16.17 -4.13 -53.15
N SER A 617 -17.05 -4.67 -53.99
CA SER A 617 -16.66 -5.42 -55.18
C SER A 617 -15.85 -4.49 -56.08
N LYS A 618 -14.52 -4.54 -55.98
CA LYS A 618 -13.63 -3.91 -56.95
C LYS A 618 -13.21 -4.94 -57.99
N ASN A 619 -13.62 -4.63 -59.22
CA ASN A 619 -13.04 -5.05 -60.50
C ASN A 619 -13.56 -6.33 -61.18
N HIS A 620 -14.78 -6.26 -61.72
CA HIS A 620 -15.03 -6.77 -63.07
C HIS A 620 -14.55 -5.73 -64.09
N HIS A 621 -13.27 -5.77 -64.42
CA HIS A 621 -12.77 -5.22 -65.68
C HIS A 621 -11.54 -5.98 -66.17
N HIS A 622 -11.79 -7.02 -66.97
CA HIS A 622 -10.95 -7.28 -68.13
C HIS A 622 -11.80 -7.68 -69.34
N ASN A 623 -11.72 -6.82 -70.36
CA ASN A 623 -12.17 -6.98 -71.73
C ASN A 623 -11.80 -8.35 -72.31
N ARG A 624 -12.64 -8.88 -73.21
CA ARG A 624 -12.39 -8.86 -74.68
C ARG A 624 -13.39 -9.74 -75.44
N ARG A 625 -13.90 -9.13 -76.53
CA ARG A 625 -14.39 -9.72 -77.80
C ARG A 625 -15.58 -10.66 -77.78
#